data_AF-A0A846GUX5-F1
#
_entry.id   AF-A0A846GUX5-F1
#
_cell.length_a   1.000
_cell.length_b   1.000
_cell.length_c   1.000
_cell.angle_alpha   90.00
_cell.angle_beta   90.00
_cell.angle_gamma   90.00
#
_symmetry.space_group_name_H-M   'P 1'
#
loop_
_entity.id
_entity.type
_entity.pdbx_description
1 polymer ?
#
loop_
_entity_poly.entity_id
_entity_poly.type
_entity_poly.pdbx_seq_one_letter_code
_entity_poly.pdbx_strand_id
1 'polypeptide(L)'
;MLKKFRKNKFAFSLITSLIILILCCFYTVFKPILAQQNTEITMGQQWLQHLEEDLNPWWLMETAYGKPVGNFPSFRCDNGDLVNPSKPCSAFTKLGDNYGYITNNLDKNYIVSQSRQVYTYCVAYHLSGNPKFLSLAKAGIDWIRNYGLDRENGGAFSYLKRESRQSGPSVLKRTSQELAYALQGMAFYYYLTQDQELLPEIIQLKNFIFETYYDPKLEMMMWVPKQVKNENVTNNWLKQKKHLLSQLDQIYTYMLILAPILPEPYQSEWKQDLLNLSSSIINEFYSPEYNTFWMEINNIGEGKLPTDYGHSMKAFWMIYLTGKLFNNQRFIDFAQIGASRMLEEAYDVESGLWGRGISFDENDKGVRDLDKKWWVYAELDQMAGTLSLEDSSYVDKYLKSTVNWWLKNMVDHTNHGVWNLLTWPTLEKQLPKQYHWKNGFHSHEHALVGYITSQANQGEKVKLYFARKKGKEKENIKPYYYTGEIVDINRSPMPSITDSNLPSLSDLNRVIVSFTGIK
;
A
#
# COMPACT_ATOMS: atom_id res chain seq x y z
N MET A 1 -38.24 89.48 26.12
CA MET A 1 -36.94 88.82 26.41
C MET A 1 -37.15 87.31 26.40
N LEU A 2 -36.98 86.59 25.29
CA LEU A 2 -35.68 86.24 24.70
C LEU A 2 -34.65 85.90 25.80
N LYS A 3 -34.64 84.63 26.24
CA LYS A 3 -33.51 83.86 26.83
C LYS A 3 -34.04 82.81 27.85
N LYS A 4 -34.70 81.74 27.41
CA LYS A 4 -34.75 80.50 28.23
C LYS A 4 -34.97 79.18 27.50
N PHE A 5 -35.14 79.17 26.18
CA PHE A 5 -35.35 77.95 25.39
C PHE A 5 -34.14 77.51 24.52
N ARG A 6 -32.93 77.98 24.83
CA ARG A 6 -31.71 77.64 24.06
C ARG A 6 -30.66 76.80 24.79
N LYS A 7 -30.92 76.35 26.03
CA LYS A 7 -29.95 75.53 26.79
C LYS A 7 -30.18 74.01 26.78
N ASN A 8 -31.36 73.52 26.37
CA ASN A 8 -31.65 72.08 26.44
C ASN A 8 -31.45 71.30 25.12
N LYS A 9 -31.26 71.96 23.97
CA LYS A 9 -30.97 71.24 22.72
C LYS A 9 -29.48 70.85 22.57
N PHE A 10 -28.56 71.63 23.13
CA PHE A 10 -27.13 71.33 23.08
C PHE A 10 -26.74 70.18 24.03
N ALA A 11 -27.31 70.15 25.24
CA ALA A 11 -27.06 69.06 26.19
C ALA A 11 -27.60 67.71 25.69
N PHE A 12 -28.80 67.70 25.09
CA PHE A 12 -29.38 66.47 24.54
C PHE A 12 -28.63 65.96 23.31
N SER A 13 -28.11 66.86 22.46
CA SER A 13 -27.30 66.52 21.28
C SER A 13 -25.91 66.00 21.65
N LEU A 14 -25.29 66.52 22.73
CA LEU A 14 -24.00 66.00 23.20
C LEU A 14 -24.15 64.62 23.84
N ILE A 15 -25.21 64.39 24.63
CA ILE A 15 -25.44 63.09 25.28
C ILE A 15 -25.79 62.01 24.25
N THR A 16 -26.60 62.32 23.23
CA THR A 16 -26.87 61.36 22.14
C THR A 16 -25.64 61.11 21.27
N SER A 17 -24.81 62.11 21.01
CA SER A 17 -23.55 61.92 20.26
C SER A 17 -22.52 61.12 21.06
N LEU A 18 -22.44 61.31 22.39
CA LEU A 18 -21.55 60.54 23.27
C LEU A 18 -22.02 59.09 23.42
N ILE A 19 -23.33 58.84 23.51
CA ILE A 19 -23.89 57.48 23.56
C ILE A 19 -23.70 56.75 22.22
N ILE A 20 -23.83 57.44 21.08
CA ILE A 20 -23.55 56.85 19.76
C ILE A 20 -22.04 56.62 19.58
N LEU A 21 -21.16 57.52 20.04
CA LEU A 21 -19.72 57.28 20.00
C LEU A 21 -19.29 56.14 20.92
N ILE A 22 -19.88 56.02 22.11
CA ILE A 22 -19.62 54.91 23.04
C ILE A 22 -20.18 53.60 22.47
N LEU A 23 -21.38 53.56 21.89
CA LEU A 23 -21.93 52.37 21.22
C LEU A 23 -21.13 51.98 19.97
N CYS A 24 -20.65 52.95 19.18
CA CYS A 24 -19.76 52.67 18.05
C CYS A 24 -18.37 52.21 18.50
N CYS A 25 -17.80 52.78 19.57
CA CYS A 25 -16.54 52.32 20.14
C CYS A 25 -16.65 50.92 20.78
N PHE A 26 -17.77 50.59 21.42
CA PHE A 26 -18.02 49.22 21.92
C PHE A 26 -18.26 48.22 20.79
N TYR A 27 -18.91 48.61 19.68
CA TYR A 27 -19.03 47.76 18.48
C TYR A 27 -17.71 47.58 17.72
N THR A 28 -16.78 48.53 17.79
CA THR A 28 -15.44 48.37 17.20
C THR A 28 -14.45 47.62 18.09
N VAL A 29 -14.69 47.53 19.40
CA VAL A 29 -13.79 46.84 20.36
C VAL A 29 -14.24 45.40 20.68
N PHE A 30 -15.50 45.06 20.41
CA PHE A 30 -15.98 43.67 20.45
C PHE A 30 -16.63 43.29 19.11
N LYS A 31 -15.84 43.25 18.03
CA LYS A 31 -16.08 42.16 17.08
C LYS A 31 -15.81 40.89 17.86
N PRO A 32 -16.73 39.90 17.91
CA PRO A 32 -16.28 38.57 18.24
C PRO A 32 -15.18 38.30 17.23
N ILE A 33 -13.95 38.12 17.71
CA ILE A 33 -12.99 37.32 16.99
C ILE A 33 -13.70 35.97 16.96
N LEU A 34 -14.53 35.76 15.93
CA LEU A 34 -14.66 34.44 15.36
C LEU A 34 -13.22 34.13 15.03
N ALA A 35 -12.56 33.46 15.98
CA ALA A 35 -11.38 32.72 15.69
C ALA A 35 -11.84 31.86 14.53
N GLN A 36 -11.45 32.26 13.33
CA GLN A 36 -11.34 31.33 12.24
C GLN A 36 -10.28 30.39 12.79
N GLN A 37 -10.72 29.38 13.55
CA GLN A 37 -9.96 28.17 13.69
C GLN A 37 -9.83 27.72 12.24
N ASN A 38 -8.74 28.13 11.60
CA ASN A 38 -8.10 27.28 10.63
C ASN A 38 -7.78 26.03 11.43
N THR A 39 -8.76 25.12 11.57
CA THR A 39 -8.50 23.77 12.01
C THR A 39 -7.63 23.21 10.91
N GLU A 40 -6.33 23.33 11.09
CA GLU A 40 -5.34 22.72 10.24
C GLU A 40 -5.70 21.24 10.16
N ILE A 41 -5.99 20.76 8.95
CA ILE A 41 -6.41 19.39 8.71
C ILE A 41 -5.30 18.49 9.26
N THR A 42 -5.63 17.54 10.13
CA THR A 42 -4.61 16.67 10.71
C THR A 42 -3.99 15.79 9.64
N MET A 43 -2.74 15.36 9.81
CA MET A 43 -2.10 14.44 8.85
C MET A 43 -2.94 13.15 8.63
N GLY A 44 -3.63 12.65 9.65
CA GLY A 44 -4.58 11.54 9.49
C GLY A 44 -5.76 11.89 8.56
N GLN A 45 -6.35 13.07 8.71
CA GLN A 45 -7.40 13.55 7.82
C GLN A 45 -6.88 13.82 6.39
N GLN A 46 -5.64 14.31 6.23
CA GLN A 46 -5.00 14.47 4.93
C GLN A 46 -4.86 13.13 4.20
N TRP A 47 -4.57 12.03 4.90
CA TRP A 47 -4.54 10.69 4.30
C TRP A 47 -5.92 10.22 3.82
N LEU A 48 -6.97 10.50 4.58
CA LEU A 48 -8.34 10.17 4.14
C LEU A 48 -8.78 11.03 2.95
N GLN A 49 -8.41 12.32 2.94
CA GLN A 49 -8.65 13.19 1.80
C GLN A 49 -7.88 12.71 0.56
N HIS A 50 -6.61 12.34 0.71
CA HIS A 50 -5.79 11.76 -0.35
C HIS A 50 -6.44 10.50 -0.93
N LEU A 51 -6.94 9.61 -0.06
CA LEU A 51 -7.68 8.44 -0.52
C LEU A 51 -8.92 8.82 -1.34
N GLU A 52 -9.75 9.73 -0.83
CA GLU A 52 -11.04 10.10 -1.42
C GLU A 52 -10.91 10.91 -2.72
N GLU A 53 -10.02 11.90 -2.74
CA GLU A 53 -9.91 12.90 -3.81
C GLU A 53 -8.83 12.54 -4.84
N ASP A 54 -7.74 11.88 -4.43
CA ASP A 54 -6.61 11.62 -5.31
C ASP A 54 -6.55 10.16 -5.77
N LEU A 55 -6.82 9.18 -4.91
CA LEU A 55 -6.64 7.77 -5.25
C LEU A 55 -7.91 7.14 -5.81
N ASN A 56 -9.00 7.21 -5.07
CA ASN A 56 -10.25 6.52 -5.37
C ASN A 56 -10.84 6.86 -6.75
N PRO A 57 -10.85 8.12 -7.22
CA PRO A 57 -11.48 8.44 -8.50
C PRO A 57 -10.85 7.70 -9.68
N TRP A 58 -9.54 7.47 -9.65
CA TRP A 58 -8.82 6.70 -10.68
C TRP A 58 -9.26 5.23 -10.76
N TRP A 59 -9.50 4.61 -9.60
CA TRP A 59 -9.90 3.22 -9.47
C TRP A 59 -11.41 3.03 -9.60
N LEU A 60 -12.19 4.12 -9.54
CA LEU A 60 -13.62 4.14 -9.81
C LEU A 60 -13.96 4.42 -11.29
N MET A 61 -12.98 4.67 -12.16
CA MET A 61 -13.21 4.72 -13.60
C MET A 61 -13.71 3.36 -14.11
N GLU A 62 -14.69 3.34 -15.01
CA GLU A 62 -15.27 2.09 -15.55
C GLU A 62 -14.22 1.18 -16.21
N THR A 63 -13.23 1.78 -16.86
CA THR A 63 -12.09 1.08 -17.46
C THR A 63 -11.28 0.29 -16.44
N ALA A 64 -11.30 0.67 -15.15
CA ALA A 64 -10.64 -0.06 -14.07
C ALA A 64 -11.36 -1.37 -13.71
N TYR A 65 -12.67 -1.47 -13.96
CA TYR A 65 -13.49 -2.61 -13.53
C TYR A 65 -13.29 -3.85 -14.39
N GLY A 66 -12.77 -3.67 -15.60
CA GLY A 66 -12.57 -4.76 -16.54
C GLY A 66 -13.84 -5.19 -17.27
N LYS A 67 -13.68 -6.11 -18.23
CA LYS A 67 -14.79 -6.73 -18.97
C LYS A 67 -14.61 -8.26 -19.01
N PRO A 68 -15.54 -9.05 -18.43
CA PRO A 68 -16.62 -8.60 -17.52
C PRO A 68 -16.07 -7.94 -16.25
N VAL A 69 -16.93 -7.29 -15.47
CA VAL A 69 -16.54 -6.67 -14.19
C VAL A 69 -15.85 -7.72 -13.31
N GLY A 70 -14.68 -7.37 -12.78
CA GLY A 70 -13.81 -8.29 -12.06
C GLY A 70 -12.60 -8.75 -12.88
N ASN A 71 -12.60 -8.65 -14.22
CA ASN A 71 -11.42 -8.94 -15.06
C ASN A 71 -10.55 -7.68 -15.24
N PHE A 72 -9.91 -7.22 -14.17
CA PHE A 72 -9.22 -5.95 -14.14
C PHE A 72 -8.06 -5.88 -15.14
N PRO A 73 -7.92 -4.79 -15.91
CA PRO A 73 -6.87 -4.67 -16.90
C PRO A 73 -5.50 -4.49 -16.21
N SER A 74 -4.49 -5.19 -16.70
CA SER A 74 -3.12 -4.97 -16.19
C SER A 74 -2.47 -3.70 -16.70
N PHE A 75 -2.98 -3.12 -17.78
CA PHE A 75 -2.39 -1.97 -18.45
C PHE A 75 -3.45 -0.92 -18.74
N ARG A 76 -3.22 0.31 -18.27
CA ARG A 76 -4.04 1.48 -18.56
C ARG A 76 -3.14 2.68 -18.85
N CYS A 77 -3.59 3.54 -19.74
CA CYS A 77 -2.94 4.81 -20.08
C CYS A 77 -2.99 5.77 -18.90
N ASP A 78 -2.17 6.83 -18.90
CA ASP A 78 -2.12 7.80 -17.80
C ASP A 78 -3.41 8.62 -17.65
N ASN A 79 -4.26 8.68 -18.65
CA ASN A 79 -5.60 9.27 -18.54
C ASN A 79 -6.68 8.26 -18.10
N GLY A 80 -6.32 6.99 -17.94
CA GLY A 80 -7.20 5.93 -17.47
C GLY A 80 -7.75 5.05 -18.59
N ASP A 81 -7.53 5.37 -19.85
CA ASP A 81 -8.01 4.56 -20.96
C ASP A 81 -7.36 3.17 -21.00
N LEU A 82 -8.07 2.21 -21.57
CA LEU A 82 -7.49 0.89 -21.86
C LEU A 82 -6.41 1.01 -22.92
N VAL A 83 -5.28 0.34 -22.72
CA VAL A 83 -4.23 0.28 -23.73
C VAL A 83 -4.73 -0.51 -24.95
N ASN A 84 -4.50 0.05 -26.14
CA ASN A 84 -4.60 -0.68 -27.41
C ASN A 84 -3.20 -1.22 -27.79
N PRO A 85 -2.96 -2.54 -27.77
CA PRO A 85 -1.64 -3.09 -28.09
C PRO A 85 -1.10 -2.71 -29.47
N SER A 86 -1.98 -2.50 -30.46
CA SER A 86 -1.59 -2.11 -31.82
C SER A 86 -1.33 -0.61 -31.98
N LYS A 87 -1.81 0.21 -31.03
CA LYS A 87 -1.57 1.65 -30.99
C LYS A 87 -1.48 2.12 -29.53
N PRO A 88 -0.39 1.80 -28.81
CA PRO A 88 -0.28 2.15 -27.40
C PRO A 88 -0.27 3.67 -27.20
N CYS A 89 -0.73 4.14 -26.05
CA CYS A 89 -0.64 5.54 -25.67
C CYS A 89 0.80 5.96 -25.38
N SER A 90 1.03 7.28 -25.34
CA SER A 90 2.37 7.88 -25.25
C SER A 90 3.21 7.40 -24.05
N ALA A 91 2.56 7.09 -22.93
CA ALA A 91 3.21 6.54 -21.74
C ALA A 91 3.91 5.19 -21.98
N PHE A 92 3.47 4.42 -22.99
CA PHE A 92 4.07 3.15 -23.38
C PHE A 92 4.97 3.27 -24.60
N THR A 93 4.68 4.17 -25.54
CA THR A 93 5.52 4.33 -26.76
C THR A 93 6.82 5.08 -26.50
N LYS A 94 6.89 5.86 -25.40
CA LYS A 94 8.12 6.58 -25.00
C LYS A 94 9.09 5.72 -24.18
N LEU A 95 8.72 4.47 -23.87
CA LEU A 95 9.57 3.57 -23.12
C LEU A 95 10.72 3.08 -24.01
N GLY A 96 11.96 3.25 -23.55
CA GLY A 96 13.14 2.70 -24.22
C GLY A 96 13.21 1.17 -24.14
N ASP A 97 14.15 0.58 -24.88
CA ASP A 97 14.29 -0.87 -25.06
C ASP A 97 14.45 -1.65 -23.74
N ASN A 98 15.03 -1.04 -22.71
CA ASN A 98 15.19 -1.62 -21.37
C ASN A 98 13.86 -1.95 -20.68
N TYR A 99 12.72 -1.44 -21.18
CA TYR A 99 11.38 -1.71 -20.66
C TYR A 99 10.58 -2.68 -21.54
N GLY A 100 11.25 -3.49 -22.37
CA GLY A 100 10.64 -4.54 -23.19
C GLY A 100 9.75 -5.52 -22.40
N TYR A 101 10.04 -5.73 -21.11
CA TYR A 101 9.18 -6.54 -20.24
C TYR A 101 7.78 -5.93 -20.01
N ILE A 102 7.60 -4.63 -20.24
CA ILE A 102 6.29 -3.95 -20.25
C ILE A 102 5.70 -3.96 -21.66
N THR A 103 6.42 -3.42 -22.64
CA THR A 103 5.89 -3.13 -23.99
C THR A 103 5.60 -4.38 -24.81
N ASN A 104 6.34 -5.48 -24.58
CA ASN A 104 6.12 -6.75 -25.29
C ASN A 104 4.97 -7.60 -24.69
N ASN A 105 4.28 -7.11 -23.68
CA ASN A 105 3.30 -7.87 -22.91
C ASN A 105 1.91 -7.20 -22.81
N LEU A 106 1.64 -6.19 -23.63
CA LEU A 106 0.39 -5.41 -23.60
C LEU A 106 -0.87 -6.23 -23.93
N ASP A 107 -0.71 -7.42 -24.51
CA ASP A 107 -1.81 -8.33 -24.86
C ASP A 107 -2.19 -9.33 -23.74
N LYS A 108 -1.63 -9.15 -22.54
CA LYS A 108 -1.83 -10.03 -21.38
C LYS A 108 -2.50 -9.30 -20.22
N ASN A 109 -3.29 -10.04 -19.43
CA ASN A 109 -3.72 -9.66 -18.09
C ASN A 109 -3.01 -10.57 -17.08
N TYR A 110 -2.29 -9.98 -16.13
CA TYR A 110 -1.48 -10.65 -15.13
C TYR A 110 -2.25 -10.84 -13.81
N ILE A 111 -2.12 -12.02 -13.21
CA ILE A 111 -2.78 -12.35 -11.94
C ILE A 111 -2.22 -11.52 -10.79
N VAL A 112 -0.94 -11.16 -10.83
CA VAL A 112 -0.32 -10.22 -9.88
C VAL A 112 -1.06 -8.87 -9.87
N SER A 113 -1.29 -8.28 -11.04
CA SER A 113 -1.99 -7.00 -11.17
C SER A 113 -3.45 -7.12 -10.74
N GLN A 114 -4.11 -8.21 -11.14
CA GLN A 114 -5.49 -8.52 -10.76
C GLN A 114 -5.65 -8.58 -9.24
N SER A 115 -4.81 -9.37 -8.56
CA SER A 115 -4.85 -9.56 -7.11
C SER A 115 -4.46 -8.30 -6.32
N ARG A 116 -3.45 -7.56 -6.78
CA ARG A 116 -3.10 -6.26 -6.21
C ARG A 116 -4.21 -5.22 -6.35
N GLN A 117 -5.04 -5.30 -7.39
CA GLN A 117 -6.19 -4.40 -7.55
C GLN A 117 -7.36 -4.82 -6.65
N VAL A 118 -7.56 -6.11 -6.40
CA VAL A 118 -8.45 -6.57 -5.31
C VAL A 118 -7.98 -5.99 -3.98
N TYR A 119 -6.69 -6.09 -3.65
CA TYR A 119 -6.13 -5.47 -2.45
C TYR A 119 -6.42 -3.96 -2.38
N THR A 120 -6.23 -3.25 -3.49
CA THR A 120 -6.51 -1.81 -3.62
C THR A 120 -7.95 -1.49 -3.20
N TYR A 121 -8.93 -2.22 -3.74
CA TYR A 121 -10.33 -2.05 -3.38
C TYR A 121 -10.63 -2.45 -1.94
N CYS A 122 -9.99 -3.49 -1.42
CA CYS A 122 -10.13 -3.86 -0.01
C CYS A 122 -9.64 -2.74 0.92
N VAL A 123 -8.49 -2.13 0.65
CA VAL A 123 -7.99 -1.00 1.45
C VAL A 123 -8.90 0.22 1.32
N ALA A 124 -9.38 0.54 0.11
CA ALA A 124 -10.32 1.62 -0.10
C ALA A 124 -11.61 1.42 0.73
N TYR A 125 -12.15 0.19 0.79
CA TYR A 125 -13.25 -0.13 1.70
C TYR A 125 -12.84 -0.01 3.17
N HIS A 126 -11.67 -0.51 3.54
CA HIS A 126 -11.19 -0.54 4.93
C HIS A 126 -11.07 0.86 5.55
N LEU A 127 -10.74 1.87 4.75
CA LEU A 127 -10.62 3.26 5.16
C LEU A 127 -11.94 4.06 5.02
N SER A 128 -12.74 3.80 3.99
CA SER A 128 -13.94 4.60 3.69
C SER A 128 -15.27 4.01 4.15
N GLY A 129 -15.35 2.68 4.25
CA GLY A 129 -16.61 1.95 4.45
C GLY A 129 -17.55 1.96 3.25
N ASN A 130 -17.09 2.39 2.07
CA ASN A 130 -17.90 2.44 0.86
C ASN A 130 -18.09 1.03 0.25
N PRO A 131 -19.32 0.47 0.24
CA PRO A 131 -19.57 -0.92 -0.17
C PRO A 131 -19.23 -1.19 -1.64
N LYS A 132 -19.21 -0.16 -2.51
CA LYS A 132 -18.85 -0.34 -3.92
C LYS A 132 -17.44 -0.93 -4.07
N PHE A 133 -16.49 -0.49 -3.25
CA PHE A 133 -15.13 -1.03 -3.27
C PHE A 133 -15.10 -2.49 -2.85
N LEU A 134 -15.79 -2.87 -1.79
CA LEU A 134 -15.81 -4.27 -1.35
C LEU A 134 -16.47 -5.19 -2.39
N SER A 135 -17.50 -4.71 -3.08
CA SER A 135 -18.14 -5.48 -4.15
C SER A 135 -17.27 -5.61 -5.39
N LEU A 136 -16.52 -4.56 -5.77
CA LEU A 136 -15.48 -4.66 -6.79
C LEU A 136 -14.39 -5.66 -6.36
N ALA A 137 -13.93 -5.62 -5.11
CA ALA A 137 -12.99 -6.60 -4.58
C ALA A 137 -13.54 -8.02 -4.72
N LYS A 138 -14.81 -8.26 -4.35
CA LYS A 138 -15.49 -9.54 -4.53
C LYS A 138 -15.52 -9.97 -6.00
N ALA A 139 -15.85 -9.08 -6.94
CA ALA A 139 -15.85 -9.39 -8.36
C ALA A 139 -14.46 -9.84 -8.85
N GLY A 140 -13.41 -9.17 -8.37
CA GLY A 140 -12.03 -9.53 -8.69
C GLY A 140 -11.58 -10.87 -8.07
N ILE A 141 -12.04 -11.18 -6.85
CA ILE A 141 -11.85 -12.50 -6.21
C ILE A 141 -12.55 -13.57 -7.04
N ASP A 142 -13.83 -13.40 -7.35
CA ASP A 142 -14.61 -14.36 -8.12
C ASP A 142 -13.94 -14.60 -9.50
N TRP A 143 -13.36 -13.57 -10.12
CA TRP A 143 -12.56 -13.72 -11.33
C TRP A 143 -11.28 -14.56 -11.13
N ILE A 144 -10.49 -14.29 -10.08
CA ILE A 144 -9.29 -15.07 -9.76
C ILE A 144 -9.64 -16.54 -9.52
N ARG A 145 -10.70 -16.81 -8.75
CA ARG A 145 -11.13 -18.18 -8.40
C ARG A 145 -11.55 -18.99 -9.62
N ASN A 146 -12.19 -18.33 -10.59
CA ASN A 146 -12.72 -18.96 -11.80
C ASN A 146 -11.68 -19.11 -12.92
N TYR A 147 -10.72 -18.18 -13.04
CA TYR A 147 -9.82 -18.12 -14.21
C TYR A 147 -8.33 -18.00 -13.86
N GLY A 148 -7.99 -17.51 -12.67
CA GLY A 148 -6.61 -17.27 -12.25
C GLY A 148 -5.93 -18.47 -11.60
N LEU A 149 -6.68 -19.30 -10.88
CA LEU A 149 -6.15 -20.49 -10.21
C LEU A 149 -6.02 -21.67 -11.18
N ASP A 150 -4.88 -22.35 -11.15
CA ASP A 150 -4.61 -23.53 -11.99
C ASP A 150 -5.06 -24.78 -11.21
N ARG A 151 -6.30 -25.22 -11.46
CA ARG A 151 -6.89 -26.38 -10.77
C ARG A 151 -6.32 -27.72 -11.24
N GLU A 152 -5.67 -27.74 -12.41
CA GLU A 152 -5.12 -28.96 -13.00
C GLU A 152 -3.72 -29.25 -12.46
N ASN A 153 -2.84 -28.24 -12.43
CA ASN A 153 -1.44 -28.40 -12.04
C ASN A 153 -1.11 -27.79 -10.66
N GLY A 154 -2.08 -27.13 -10.02
CA GLY A 154 -1.87 -26.39 -8.78
C GLY A 154 -1.29 -24.99 -9.01
N GLY A 155 -1.42 -24.15 -7.98
CA GLY A 155 -0.95 -22.78 -8.02
C GLY A 155 -1.92 -21.81 -8.71
N ALA A 156 -1.37 -20.75 -9.29
CA ALA A 156 -2.08 -19.78 -10.13
C ALA A 156 -1.32 -19.60 -11.45
N PHE A 157 -2.00 -19.15 -12.49
CA PHE A 157 -1.36 -18.70 -13.72
C PHE A 157 -0.65 -17.36 -13.48
N SER A 158 0.43 -17.08 -14.22
CA SER A 158 1.05 -15.74 -14.14
C SER A 158 0.23 -14.73 -14.93
N TYR A 159 -0.32 -15.13 -16.09
CA TYR A 159 -1.16 -14.30 -16.93
C TYR A 159 -2.20 -15.09 -17.73
N LEU A 160 -3.19 -14.36 -18.24
CA LEU A 160 -4.12 -14.76 -19.29
C LEU A 160 -3.95 -13.84 -20.50
N LYS A 161 -4.03 -14.37 -21.72
CA LYS A 161 -4.12 -13.55 -22.94
C LYS A 161 -5.45 -12.81 -22.95
N ARG A 162 -5.44 -11.52 -23.25
CA ARG A 162 -6.62 -10.63 -23.13
C ARG A 162 -7.80 -11.09 -23.99
N GLU A 163 -7.54 -11.45 -25.25
CA GLU A 163 -8.60 -11.80 -26.22
C GLU A 163 -9.01 -13.28 -26.10
N SER A 164 -8.05 -14.21 -26.04
CA SER A 164 -8.34 -15.65 -26.04
C SER A 164 -8.56 -16.26 -24.66
N ARG A 165 -8.23 -15.54 -23.58
CA ARG A 165 -8.13 -16.06 -22.20
C ARG A 165 -7.21 -17.28 -22.04
N GLN A 166 -6.33 -17.52 -23.00
CA GLN A 166 -5.33 -18.58 -22.88
C GLN A 166 -4.40 -18.26 -21.72
N SER A 167 -4.28 -19.20 -20.78
CA SER A 167 -3.45 -19.06 -19.60
C SER A 167 -1.98 -19.39 -19.87
N GLY A 168 -1.11 -18.86 -19.02
CA GLY A 168 0.31 -19.20 -19.05
C GLY A 168 1.13 -18.52 -17.95
N PRO A 169 2.45 -18.81 -17.92
CA PRO A 169 3.11 -19.89 -18.63
C PRO A 169 2.84 -21.25 -17.93
N SER A 170 3.50 -22.32 -18.39
CA SER A 170 3.50 -23.62 -17.70
C SER A 170 4.11 -23.52 -16.29
N VAL A 171 3.76 -24.44 -15.40
CA VAL A 171 4.18 -24.46 -13.97
C VAL A 171 5.68 -24.20 -13.76
N LEU A 172 6.55 -24.81 -14.58
CA LEU A 172 8.00 -24.69 -14.44
C LEU A 172 8.55 -23.28 -14.72
N LYS A 173 7.74 -22.38 -15.25
CA LYS A 173 8.12 -21.01 -15.60
C LYS A 173 7.47 -19.97 -14.70
N ARG A 174 6.74 -20.40 -13.68
CA ARG A 174 6.08 -19.54 -12.69
C ARG A 174 7.04 -19.33 -11.52
N THR A 175 7.00 -18.13 -10.95
CA THR A 175 7.90 -17.79 -9.84
C THR A 175 7.15 -17.85 -8.52
N SER A 176 7.85 -18.15 -7.43
CA SER A 176 7.29 -18.13 -6.07
C SER A 176 6.74 -16.73 -5.71
N GLN A 177 7.38 -15.67 -6.23
CA GLN A 177 6.91 -14.29 -6.11
C GLN A 177 5.53 -14.09 -6.76
N GLU A 178 5.36 -14.48 -8.04
CA GLU A 178 4.09 -14.28 -8.74
C GLU A 178 2.93 -14.99 -8.02
N LEU A 179 3.20 -16.19 -7.48
CA LEU A 179 2.22 -16.96 -6.71
C LEU A 179 1.90 -16.32 -5.36
N ALA A 180 2.90 -15.75 -4.67
CA ALA A 180 2.68 -14.98 -3.44
C ALA A 180 1.77 -13.77 -3.71
N TYR A 181 1.98 -13.06 -4.81
CA TYR A 181 1.14 -11.93 -5.19
C TYR A 181 -0.25 -12.34 -5.67
N ALA A 182 -0.45 -13.57 -6.17
CA ALA A 182 -1.80 -14.08 -6.43
C ALA A 182 -2.62 -14.17 -5.13
N LEU A 183 -1.99 -14.50 -4.00
CA LEU A 183 -2.64 -14.56 -2.67
C LEU A 183 -2.97 -13.19 -2.07
N GLN A 184 -2.38 -12.10 -2.55
CA GLN A 184 -2.45 -10.81 -1.85
C GLN A 184 -3.87 -10.26 -1.66
N GLY A 185 -4.63 -10.14 -2.75
CA GLY A 185 -6.02 -9.69 -2.72
C GLY A 185 -6.93 -10.67 -1.98
N MET A 186 -6.68 -11.98 -2.15
CA MET A 186 -7.42 -13.03 -1.44
C MET A 186 -7.24 -12.91 0.07
N ALA A 187 -6.00 -12.69 0.52
CA ALA A 187 -5.66 -12.53 1.91
C ALA A 187 -6.31 -11.30 2.54
N PHE A 188 -6.24 -10.14 1.88
CA PHE A 188 -6.86 -8.94 2.42
C PHE A 188 -8.40 -9.04 2.41
N TYR A 189 -8.99 -9.62 1.36
CA TYR A 189 -10.44 -9.86 1.34
C TYR A 189 -10.86 -10.79 2.49
N TYR A 190 -10.13 -11.87 2.73
CA TYR A 190 -10.37 -12.74 3.89
C TYR A 190 -10.15 -11.99 5.22
N TYR A 191 -9.13 -11.15 5.34
CA TYR A 191 -8.92 -10.31 6.53
C TYR A 191 -10.14 -9.43 6.85
N LEU A 192 -10.80 -8.85 5.82
CA LEU A 192 -12.00 -8.03 5.99
C LEU A 192 -13.28 -8.83 6.23
N THR A 193 -13.37 -10.05 5.66
CA THR A 193 -14.63 -10.80 5.57
C THR A 193 -14.71 -12.07 6.39
N GLN A 194 -13.58 -12.72 6.63
CA GLN A 194 -13.46 -14.10 7.12
C GLN A 194 -14.32 -15.07 6.30
N ASP A 195 -14.36 -14.87 4.98
CA ASP A 195 -15.08 -15.74 4.07
C ASP A 195 -14.50 -17.17 4.10
N GLN A 196 -15.27 -18.08 4.70
CA GLN A 196 -14.88 -19.48 4.88
C GLN A 196 -14.83 -20.25 3.56
N GLU A 197 -15.45 -19.76 2.49
CA GLU A 197 -15.33 -20.38 1.16
C GLU A 197 -13.99 -20.05 0.49
N LEU A 198 -13.35 -18.94 0.89
CA LEU A 198 -12.10 -18.48 0.32
C LEU A 198 -10.88 -19.09 1.02
N LEU A 199 -10.98 -19.36 2.33
CA LEU A 199 -9.86 -19.86 3.13
C LEU A 199 -9.23 -21.15 2.57
N PRO A 200 -9.98 -22.19 2.15
CA PRO A 200 -9.39 -23.42 1.63
C PRO A 200 -8.48 -23.18 0.42
N GLU A 201 -8.84 -22.24 -0.46
CA GLU A 201 -8.05 -21.92 -1.65
C GLU A 201 -6.78 -21.16 -1.30
N ILE A 202 -6.83 -20.27 -0.30
CA ILE A 202 -5.64 -19.60 0.25
C ILE A 202 -4.67 -20.63 0.82
N ILE A 203 -5.16 -21.58 1.63
CA ILE A 203 -4.34 -22.65 2.21
C ILE A 203 -3.74 -23.54 1.12
N GLN A 204 -4.55 -23.95 0.13
CA GLN A 204 -4.07 -24.78 -0.98
C GLN A 204 -2.97 -24.08 -1.79
N LEU A 205 -3.12 -22.79 -2.11
CA LEU A 205 -2.12 -22.04 -2.85
C LEU A 205 -0.82 -21.87 -2.03
N LYS A 206 -0.93 -21.56 -0.73
CA LYS A 206 0.23 -21.52 0.17
C LYS A 206 0.94 -22.87 0.23
N ASN A 207 0.22 -23.97 0.41
CA ASN A 207 0.80 -25.30 0.47
C ASN A 207 1.51 -25.67 -0.83
N PHE A 208 0.89 -25.40 -1.98
CA PHE A 208 1.51 -25.60 -3.28
C PHE A 208 2.84 -24.83 -3.41
N ILE A 209 2.88 -23.57 -2.97
CA ILE A 209 4.11 -22.76 -2.98
C ILE A 209 5.19 -23.43 -2.11
N PHE A 210 4.86 -23.79 -0.86
CA PHE A 210 5.85 -24.39 0.05
C PHE A 210 6.34 -25.76 -0.44
N GLU A 211 5.45 -26.63 -0.92
CA GLU A 211 5.81 -27.95 -1.44
C GLU A 211 6.69 -27.85 -2.70
N THR A 212 6.41 -26.90 -3.58
CA THR A 212 7.05 -26.79 -4.89
C THR A 212 8.35 -25.98 -4.87
N TYR A 213 8.44 -24.96 -4.01
CA TYR A 213 9.53 -23.97 -4.04
C TYR A 213 10.41 -24.00 -2.79
N TYR A 214 9.95 -24.51 -1.65
CA TYR A 214 10.81 -24.62 -0.45
C TYR A 214 11.82 -25.76 -0.61
N ASP A 215 13.10 -25.42 -0.41
CA ASP A 215 14.19 -26.39 -0.34
C ASP A 215 14.57 -26.61 1.14
N PRO A 216 14.22 -27.77 1.73
CA PRO A 216 14.50 -28.04 3.14
C PRO A 216 16.00 -28.20 3.44
N LYS A 217 16.86 -28.46 2.45
CA LYS A 217 18.32 -28.53 2.67
C LYS A 217 18.94 -27.16 2.80
N LEU A 218 18.35 -26.18 2.11
CA LEU A 218 18.78 -24.79 2.13
C LEU A 218 17.98 -23.94 3.14
N GLU A 219 16.93 -24.52 3.72
CA GLU A 219 15.98 -23.84 4.61
C GLU A 219 15.44 -22.52 4.02
N MET A 220 15.15 -22.52 2.71
CA MET A 220 14.72 -21.31 2.01
C MET A 220 13.80 -21.59 0.81
N MET A 221 13.07 -20.55 0.42
CA MET A 221 12.28 -20.54 -0.80
C MET A 221 13.13 -20.28 -2.03
N MET A 222 12.88 -21.06 -3.08
CA MET A 222 13.51 -20.90 -4.37
C MET A 222 12.67 -20.06 -5.32
N TRP A 223 13.33 -19.46 -6.31
CA TRP A 223 12.73 -18.55 -7.27
C TRP A 223 11.74 -19.22 -8.24
N VAL A 224 12.13 -20.34 -8.84
CA VAL A 224 11.28 -21.21 -9.68
C VAL A 224 11.14 -22.58 -8.99
N PRO A 225 10.27 -23.50 -9.47
CA PRO A 225 10.11 -24.81 -8.83
C PRO A 225 11.45 -25.51 -8.63
N LYS A 226 11.65 -26.13 -7.45
CA LYS A 226 12.94 -26.73 -7.07
C LYS A 226 13.47 -27.82 -8.00
N GLN A 227 12.60 -28.36 -8.85
CA GLN A 227 12.92 -29.34 -9.89
C GLN A 227 13.53 -28.75 -11.18
N VAL A 228 13.50 -27.42 -11.37
CA VAL A 228 14.10 -26.76 -12.53
C VAL A 228 15.62 -26.87 -12.47
N LYS A 229 16.22 -27.44 -13.52
CA LYS A 229 17.68 -27.55 -13.69
C LYS A 229 18.18 -26.49 -14.68
N ASN A 230 19.16 -25.68 -14.26
CA ASN A 230 19.66 -24.52 -15.01
C ASN A 230 20.25 -24.83 -16.39
N GLU A 231 20.79 -26.04 -16.58
CA GLU A 231 21.43 -26.49 -17.82
C GLU A 231 20.53 -26.39 -19.05
N ASN A 232 19.20 -26.49 -18.87
CA ASN A 232 18.22 -26.47 -19.95
C ASN A 232 17.47 -25.14 -20.08
N VAL A 233 17.89 -24.09 -19.36
CA VAL A 233 17.16 -22.82 -19.27
C VAL A 233 17.96 -21.68 -19.92
N THR A 234 17.51 -21.25 -21.08
CA THR A 234 18.09 -20.12 -21.83
C THR A 234 17.67 -18.76 -21.26
N ASN A 235 16.44 -18.63 -20.78
CA ASN A 235 15.96 -17.40 -20.16
C ASN A 235 16.51 -17.27 -18.72
N ASN A 236 17.42 -16.32 -18.49
CA ASN A 236 18.04 -16.10 -17.18
C ASN A 236 17.03 -15.84 -16.05
N TRP A 237 15.86 -15.26 -16.34
CA TRP A 237 14.78 -15.06 -15.37
C TRP A 237 14.21 -16.37 -14.83
N LEU A 238 14.27 -17.43 -15.62
CA LEU A 238 13.70 -18.74 -15.29
C LEU A 238 14.74 -19.72 -14.73
N LYS A 239 15.98 -19.25 -14.51
CA LYS A 239 16.98 -20.05 -13.83
C LYS A 239 16.67 -20.12 -12.34
N GLN A 240 17.00 -21.26 -11.76
CA GLN A 240 16.94 -21.50 -10.33
C GLN A 240 17.88 -20.55 -9.59
N LYS A 241 17.30 -19.82 -8.63
CA LYS A 241 17.94 -18.75 -7.89
C LYS A 241 17.49 -18.73 -6.42
N LYS A 242 18.42 -18.34 -5.56
CA LYS A 242 18.19 -17.89 -4.19
C LYS A 242 17.97 -16.39 -4.27
N HIS A 243 16.71 -15.97 -4.11
CA HIS A 243 16.27 -14.62 -4.46
C HIS A 243 15.40 -14.06 -3.36
N LEU A 244 15.71 -12.88 -2.83
CA LEU A 244 15.08 -12.27 -1.63
C LEU A 244 13.55 -12.29 -1.68
N LEU A 245 13.00 -12.01 -2.86
CA LEU A 245 11.55 -11.92 -3.08
C LEU A 245 10.83 -13.27 -2.96
N SER A 246 11.55 -14.40 -3.08
CA SER A 246 10.98 -15.73 -2.88
C SER A 246 10.53 -15.95 -1.43
N GLN A 247 11.15 -15.26 -0.47
CA GLN A 247 10.87 -15.29 0.96
C GLN A 247 10.02 -14.08 1.34
N LEU A 248 10.51 -12.88 1.00
CA LEU A 248 9.96 -11.62 1.45
C LEU A 248 8.50 -11.43 1.03
N ASP A 249 8.17 -11.75 -0.22
CA ASP A 249 6.80 -11.56 -0.70
C ASP A 249 5.83 -12.59 -0.09
N GLN A 250 6.28 -13.76 0.37
CA GLN A 250 5.39 -14.68 1.11
C GLN A 250 4.94 -14.06 2.44
N ILE A 251 5.89 -13.46 3.16
CA ILE A 251 5.62 -12.76 4.42
C ILE A 251 4.65 -11.60 4.17
N TYR A 252 5.00 -10.75 3.21
CA TYR A 252 4.34 -9.47 2.98
C TYR A 252 2.93 -9.62 2.40
N THR A 253 2.74 -10.45 1.38
CA THR A 253 1.48 -10.42 0.62
C THR A 253 0.33 -11.10 1.33
N TYR A 254 0.58 -12.14 2.15
CA TYR A 254 -0.51 -12.90 2.75
C TYR A 254 -0.24 -13.46 4.14
N MET A 255 1.00 -13.87 4.47
CA MET A 255 1.23 -14.59 5.73
C MET A 255 1.07 -13.70 6.95
N LEU A 256 1.69 -12.52 6.95
CA LEU A 256 1.75 -11.66 8.13
C LEU A 256 0.37 -11.12 8.54
N ILE A 257 -0.50 -10.83 7.56
CA ILE A 257 -1.86 -10.35 7.82
C ILE A 257 -2.79 -11.48 8.29
N LEU A 258 -2.59 -12.71 7.77
CA LEU A 258 -3.49 -13.83 8.05
C LEU A 258 -3.10 -14.66 9.27
N ALA A 259 -1.82 -14.91 9.53
CA ALA A 259 -1.37 -15.80 10.61
C ALA A 259 -2.03 -15.53 11.97
N PRO A 260 -2.25 -14.27 12.41
CA PRO A 260 -2.92 -13.98 13.68
C PRO A 260 -4.40 -14.37 13.73
N ILE A 261 -5.06 -14.52 12.58
CA ILE A 261 -6.52 -14.69 12.47
C ILE A 261 -6.95 -16.04 11.87
N LEU A 262 -5.99 -16.90 11.55
CA LEU A 262 -6.24 -18.26 11.09
C LEU A 262 -6.70 -19.18 12.23
N PRO A 263 -7.52 -20.21 11.96
CA PRO A 263 -7.77 -21.29 12.90
C PRO A 263 -6.55 -22.23 13.00
N GLU A 264 -6.45 -22.97 14.11
CA GLU A 264 -5.49 -24.08 14.23
C GLU A 264 -5.90 -25.26 13.32
N PRO A 265 -4.92 -26.04 12.78
CA PRO A 265 -3.47 -25.95 13.01
C PRO A 265 -2.75 -24.90 12.15
N TYR A 266 -3.44 -24.27 11.19
CA TYR A 266 -2.80 -23.37 10.22
C TYR A 266 -2.16 -22.16 10.88
N GLN A 267 -2.75 -21.63 11.95
CA GLN A 267 -2.17 -20.53 12.70
C GLN A 267 -0.76 -20.87 13.20
N SER A 268 -0.57 -22.00 13.89
CA SER A 268 0.74 -22.40 14.41
C SER A 268 1.76 -22.67 13.30
N GLU A 269 1.34 -23.36 12.22
CA GLU A 269 2.21 -23.64 11.08
C GLU A 269 2.70 -22.36 10.39
N TRP A 270 1.78 -21.46 10.05
CA TRP A 270 2.11 -20.22 9.36
C TRP A 270 2.97 -19.30 10.22
N LYS A 271 2.75 -19.33 11.53
CA LYS A 271 3.58 -18.62 12.49
C LYS A 271 5.03 -19.12 12.47
N GLN A 272 5.23 -20.43 12.45
CA GLN A 272 6.57 -21.01 12.33
C GLN A 272 7.23 -20.66 11.00
N ASP A 273 6.48 -20.73 9.90
CA ASP A 273 6.99 -20.37 8.58
C ASP A 273 7.42 -18.90 8.51
N LEU A 274 6.70 -17.97 9.14
CA LEU A 274 7.10 -16.55 9.23
C LEU A 274 8.47 -16.38 9.92
N LEU A 275 8.71 -17.12 11.00
CA LEU A 275 9.99 -17.11 11.71
C LEU A 275 11.12 -17.68 10.86
N ASN A 276 10.87 -18.77 10.15
CA ASN A 276 11.85 -19.41 9.27
C ASN A 276 12.22 -18.50 8.10
N LEU A 277 11.23 -17.94 7.41
CA LEU A 277 11.46 -17.04 6.27
C LEU A 277 12.18 -15.76 6.71
N SER A 278 11.80 -15.16 7.84
CA SER A 278 12.48 -13.98 8.37
C SER A 278 13.93 -14.29 8.76
N SER A 279 14.17 -15.45 9.37
CA SER A 279 15.53 -15.90 9.68
C SER A 279 16.37 -16.08 8.42
N SER A 280 15.81 -16.69 7.37
CA SER A 280 16.48 -16.85 6.06
C SER A 280 16.83 -15.49 5.45
N ILE A 281 15.93 -14.51 5.49
CA ILE A 281 16.19 -13.15 5.00
C ILE A 281 17.37 -12.51 5.76
N ILE A 282 17.37 -12.59 7.09
CA ILE A 282 18.43 -12.01 7.93
C ILE A 282 19.78 -12.70 7.67
N ASN A 283 19.80 -14.03 7.66
CA ASN A 283 21.05 -14.79 7.66
C ASN A 283 21.71 -14.86 6.27
N GLU A 284 20.90 -14.89 5.20
CA GLU A 284 21.40 -15.18 3.86
C GLU A 284 21.47 -13.95 2.96
N PHE A 285 20.55 -12.99 3.13
CA PHE A 285 20.40 -11.86 2.20
C PHE A 285 20.91 -10.55 2.77
N TYR A 286 21.02 -10.38 4.08
CA TYR A 286 21.47 -9.13 4.67
C TYR A 286 22.97 -8.89 4.40
N SER A 287 23.31 -7.66 4.04
CA SER A 287 24.67 -7.19 3.87
C SER A 287 25.02 -6.19 4.98
N PRO A 288 25.81 -6.58 5.99
CA PRO A 288 26.22 -5.67 7.07
C PRO A 288 27.01 -4.45 6.59
N GLU A 289 27.79 -4.61 5.52
CA GLU A 289 28.62 -3.55 4.92
C GLU A 289 27.77 -2.38 4.43
N TYR A 290 26.70 -2.68 3.67
CA TYR A 290 25.84 -1.68 3.06
C TYR A 290 24.58 -1.38 3.89
N ASN A 291 24.34 -2.14 4.96
CA ASN A 291 23.09 -2.10 5.75
C ASN A 291 21.83 -2.30 4.86
N THR A 292 21.96 -3.10 3.80
CA THR A 292 20.93 -3.40 2.79
C THR A 292 20.84 -4.91 2.55
N PHE A 293 19.94 -5.36 1.68
CA PHE A 293 19.81 -6.77 1.33
C PHE A 293 20.27 -7.06 -0.10
N TRP A 294 20.83 -8.24 -0.36
CA TRP A 294 21.09 -8.72 -1.70
C TRP A 294 19.80 -9.19 -2.36
N MET A 295 19.58 -8.86 -3.63
CA MET A 295 18.42 -9.37 -4.37
C MET A 295 18.59 -10.86 -4.71
N GLU A 296 19.78 -11.25 -5.15
CA GLU A 296 20.15 -12.62 -5.53
C GLU A 296 21.53 -12.93 -4.94
N ILE A 297 21.68 -14.09 -4.30
CA ILE A 297 22.93 -14.47 -3.61
C ILE A 297 23.73 -15.54 -4.37
N ASN A 298 23.24 -16.02 -5.50
CA ASN A 298 23.96 -17.02 -6.31
C ASN A 298 25.27 -16.49 -6.91
N ASN A 299 25.38 -15.18 -7.12
CA ASN A 299 26.47 -14.57 -7.89
C ASN A 299 26.91 -13.23 -7.27
N ILE A 300 27.10 -13.17 -5.94
CA ILE A 300 27.69 -11.98 -5.30
C ILE A 300 29.14 -11.88 -5.77
N GLY A 301 29.55 -10.70 -6.25
CA GLY A 301 30.88 -10.47 -6.83
C GLY A 301 31.16 -8.99 -7.06
N GLU A 302 32.38 -8.69 -7.51
CA GLU A 302 32.86 -7.31 -7.72
C GLU A 302 31.96 -6.52 -8.68
N GLY A 303 31.65 -5.26 -8.32
CA GLY A 303 30.83 -4.36 -9.14
C GLY A 303 29.31 -4.54 -9.03
N LYS A 304 28.80 -5.34 -8.09
CA LYS A 304 27.35 -5.46 -7.83
C LYS A 304 26.95 -4.68 -6.58
N LEU A 305 25.93 -3.83 -6.73
CA LEU A 305 25.26 -3.21 -5.59
C LEU A 305 24.18 -4.14 -5.03
N PRO A 306 23.93 -4.07 -3.71
CA PRO A 306 22.73 -4.63 -3.12
C PRO A 306 21.45 -4.05 -3.73
N THR A 307 20.31 -4.60 -3.31
CA THR A 307 18.99 -4.14 -3.78
C THR A 307 18.71 -2.69 -3.39
N ASP A 308 17.68 -2.10 -4.01
CA ASP A 308 17.23 -0.74 -3.74
C ASP A 308 16.74 -0.54 -2.29
N TYR A 309 16.58 0.73 -1.90
CA TYR A 309 16.16 1.06 -0.54
C TYR A 309 14.73 0.60 -0.24
N GLY A 310 13.85 0.49 -1.24
CA GLY A 310 12.47 0.05 -1.03
C GLY A 310 12.38 -1.43 -0.66
N HIS A 311 13.09 -2.30 -1.39
CA HIS A 311 13.14 -3.72 -1.05
C HIS A 311 13.82 -3.97 0.30
N SER A 312 14.88 -3.23 0.59
CA SER A 312 15.57 -3.35 1.87
C SER A 312 14.69 -2.84 3.03
N MET A 313 13.98 -1.74 2.83
CA MET A 313 13.07 -1.20 3.84
C MET A 313 11.88 -2.12 4.08
N LYS A 314 11.29 -2.68 3.02
CA LYS A 314 10.26 -3.71 3.12
C LYS A 314 10.76 -4.92 3.92
N ALA A 315 11.99 -5.38 3.66
CA ALA A 315 12.58 -6.49 4.40
C ALA A 315 12.69 -6.17 5.90
N PHE A 316 13.23 -5.00 6.26
CA PHE A 316 13.27 -4.58 7.66
C PHE A 316 11.85 -4.47 8.26
N TRP A 317 10.90 -3.86 7.56
CA TRP A 317 9.54 -3.70 8.05
C TRP A 317 8.86 -5.04 8.31
N MET A 318 8.99 -5.99 7.39
CA MET A 318 8.43 -7.34 7.54
C MET A 318 9.10 -8.13 8.68
N ILE A 319 10.41 -8.00 8.87
CA ILE A 319 11.14 -8.61 10.00
C ILE A 319 10.69 -7.96 11.32
N TYR A 320 10.58 -6.63 11.37
CA TYR A 320 10.13 -5.90 12.55
C TYR A 320 8.73 -6.34 12.97
N LEU A 321 7.77 -6.33 12.05
CA LEU A 321 6.38 -6.71 12.33
C LEU A 321 6.25 -8.21 12.70
N THR A 322 7.05 -9.08 12.07
CA THR A 322 7.16 -10.48 12.50
C THR A 322 7.69 -10.54 13.93
N GLY A 323 8.76 -9.82 14.24
CA GLY A 323 9.31 -9.70 15.59
C GLY A 323 8.25 -9.27 16.62
N LYS A 324 7.47 -8.23 16.31
CA LYS A 324 6.37 -7.73 17.16
C LYS A 324 5.28 -8.79 17.36
N LEU A 325 4.91 -9.51 16.30
CA LEU A 325 3.90 -10.57 16.38
C LEU A 325 4.31 -11.71 17.34
N PHE A 326 5.61 -11.99 17.45
CA PHE A 326 6.15 -13.08 18.26
C PHE A 326 6.85 -12.66 19.56
N ASN A 327 6.88 -11.35 19.87
CA ASN A 327 7.75 -10.80 20.91
C ASN A 327 9.23 -11.26 20.76
N ASN A 328 9.70 -11.41 19.51
CA ASN A 328 11.07 -11.82 19.23
C ASN A 328 11.98 -10.58 19.19
N GLN A 329 12.58 -10.27 20.34
CA GLN A 329 13.39 -9.06 20.51
C GLN A 329 14.57 -8.98 19.54
N ARG A 330 15.18 -10.12 19.19
CA ARG A 330 16.28 -10.15 18.21
C ARG A 330 15.85 -9.62 16.85
N PHE A 331 14.65 -9.97 16.40
CA PHE A 331 14.12 -9.47 15.12
C PHE A 331 13.74 -7.99 15.21
N ILE A 332 13.09 -7.61 16.31
CA ILE A 332 12.71 -6.21 16.57
C ILE A 332 13.95 -5.32 16.54
N ASP A 333 14.98 -5.64 17.34
CA ASP A 333 16.21 -4.85 17.44
C ASP A 333 16.96 -4.79 16.12
N PHE A 334 17.15 -5.95 15.46
CA PHE A 334 17.82 -6.02 14.16
C PHE A 334 17.15 -5.10 13.14
N ALA A 335 15.83 -5.20 13.00
CA ALA A 335 15.08 -4.46 12.01
C ALA A 335 14.96 -2.98 12.36
N GLN A 336 14.74 -2.64 13.63
CA GLN A 336 14.65 -1.25 14.06
C GLN A 336 15.99 -0.52 13.85
N ILE A 337 17.11 -1.11 14.28
CA ILE A 337 18.44 -0.50 14.09
C ILE A 337 18.77 -0.37 12.61
N GLY A 338 18.57 -1.44 11.84
CA GLY A 338 18.84 -1.46 10.40
C GLY A 338 18.00 -0.44 9.62
N ALA A 339 16.70 -0.40 9.87
CA ALA A 339 15.79 0.56 9.24
C ALA A 339 16.11 2.01 9.62
N SER A 340 16.44 2.28 10.89
CA SER A 340 16.79 3.64 11.35
C SER A 340 18.00 4.17 10.58
N ARG A 341 19.05 3.37 10.46
CA ARG A 341 20.26 3.70 9.69
C ARG A 341 19.97 3.87 8.21
N MET A 342 19.09 3.03 7.65
CA MET A 342 18.71 3.12 6.24
C MET A 342 17.86 4.37 5.94
N LEU A 343 16.95 4.76 6.85
CA LEU A 343 16.21 6.01 6.71
C LEU A 343 17.17 7.21 6.70
N GLU A 344 18.21 7.21 7.53
CA GLU A 344 19.23 8.26 7.51
C GLU A 344 20.00 8.31 6.19
N GLU A 345 20.40 7.16 5.66
CA GLU A 345 21.09 7.06 4.36
C GLU A 345 20.20 7.50 3.18
N ALA A 346 18.93 7.07 3.20
CA ALA A 346 17.97 7.37 2.16
C ALA A 346 17.46 8.82 2.20
N TYR A 347 17.51 9.49 3.36
CA TYR A 347 17.05 10.87 3.50
C TYR A 347 18.08 11.86 2.98
N ASP A 348 17.74 12.56 1.90
CA ASP A 348 18.53 13.67 1.41
C ASP A 348 18.20 14.94 2.21
N VAL A 349 19.09 15.32 3.13
CA VAL A 349 18.90 16.43 4.07
C VAL A 349 18.70 17.77 3.34
N GLU A 350 19.29 17.95 2.16
CA GLU A 350 19.16 19.20 1.39
C GLU A 350 17.75 19.38 0.82
N SER A 351 17.17 18.32 0.24
CA SER A 351 15.82 18.37 -0.30
C SER A 351 14.72 18.05 0.74
N GLY A 352 15.08 17.35 1.81
CA GLY A 352 14.14 16.82 2.80
C GLY A 352 13.33 15.63 2.29
N LEU A 353 13.87 14.85 1.33
CA LEU A 353 13.15 13.80 0.61
C LEU A 353 13.92 12.48 0.56
N TRP A 354 13.21 11.40 0.25
CA TRP A 354 13.84 10.09 0.02
C TRP A 354 14.59 10.01 -1.32
N GLY A 355 15.78 9.41 -1.30
CA GLY A 355 16.37 8.72 -2.44
C GLY A 355 15.84 7.28 -2.55
N ARG A 356 16.06 6.64 -3.69
CA ARG A 356 15.52 5.29 -3.96
C ARG A 356 16.55 4.16 -3.90
N GLY A 357 17.84 4.47 -3.86
CA GLY A 357 18.89 3.47 -3.77
C GLY A 357 20.25 4.02 -4.13
N ILE A 358 21.14 3.12 -4.52
CA ILE A 358 22.47 3.43 -5.06
C ILE A 358 22.47 3.04 -6.54
N SER A 359 23.06 3.89 -7.36
CA SER A 359 23.31 3.67 -8.79
C SER A 359 24.80 3.85 -9.08
N PHE A 360 25.24 3.53 -10.30
CA PHE A 360 26.62 3.79 -10.73
C PHE A 360 26.68 5.06 -11.56
N ASP A 361 27.70 5.89 -11.30
CA ASP A 361 28.06 6.99 -12.18
C ASP A 361 28.88 6.51 -13.40
N GLU A 362 29.30 7.44 -14.25
CA GLU A 362 30.10 7.15 -15.45
C GLU A 362 31.48 6.55 -15.18
N ASN A 363 31.95 6.58 -13.94
CA ASN A 363 33.23 6.02 -13.50
C ASN A 363 33.05 4.74 -12.66
N ASP A 364 31.89 4.08 -12.77
CA ASP A 364 31.50 2.90 -11.99
C ASP A 364 31.52 3.12 -10.47
N LYS A 365 31.41 4.37 -10.02
CA LYS A 365 31.33 4.69 -8.59
C LYS A 365 29.87 4.68 -8.14
N GLY A 366 29.61 4.04 -7.01
CA GLY A 366 28.31 4.08 -6.35
C GLY A 366 27.93 5.51 -5.94
N VAL A 367 26.81 6.02 -6.46
CA VAL A 367 26.22 7.32 -6.13
C VAL A 367 24.76 7.14 -5.73
N ARG A 368 24.26 7.99 -4.84
CA ARG A 368 22.86 7.96 -4.42
C ARG A 368 21.95 8.28 -5.59
N ASP A 369 20.98 7.42 -5.81
CA ASP A 369 19.91 7.61 -6.77
C ASP A 369 18.77 8.38 -6.10
N LEU A 370 18.64 9.65 -6.47
CA LEU A 370 17.68 10.58 -5.88
C LEU A 370 16.32 10.59 -6.61
N ASP A 371 16.10 9.75 -7.62
CA ASP A 371 14.80 9.70 -8.29
C ASP A 371 13.71 9.15 -7.38
N LYS A 372 12.47 9.57 -7.63
CA LYS A 372 11.33 9.33 -6.74
C LYS A 372 10.43 8.25 -7.31
N LYS A 373 10.70 6.99 -6.94
CA LYS A 373 9.92 5.82 -7.38
C LYS A 373 8.79 5.55 -6.39
N TRP A 374 7.55 5.53 -6.89
CA TRP A 374 6.33 5.56 -6.06
C TRP A 374 6.32 4.53 -4.92
N TRP A 375 6.68 3.28 -5.22
CA TRP A 375 6.59 2.23 -4.21
C TRP A 375 7.77 2.26 -3.25
N VAL A 376 8.98 2.62 -3.70
CA VAL A 376 10.14 2.76 -2.80
C VAL A 376 9.87 3.86 -1.78
N TYR A 377 9.36 4.99 -2.27
CA TYR A 377 9.02 6.14 -1.42
C TYR A 377 7.95 5.78 -0.39
N ALA A 378 6.89 5.06 -0.82
CA ALA A 378 5.85 4.57 0.08
C ALA A 378 6.44 3.65 1.18
N GLU A 379 7.28 2.68 0.84
CA GLU A 379 7.84 1.72 1.83
C GLU A 379 8.72 2.43 2.87
N LEU A 380 9.44 3.48 2.48
CA LEU A 380 10.21 4.33 3.40
C LEU A 380 9.30 5.10 4.36
N ASP A 381 8.25 5.74 3.85
CA ASP A 381 7.25 6.42 4.69
C ASP A 381 6.52 5.43 5.61
N GLN A 382 6.19 4.23 5.13
CA GLN A 382 5.47 3.20 5.91
C GLN A 382 6.32 2.67 7.07
N MET A 383 7.62 2.46 6.86
CA MET A 383 8.51 2.07 7.94
C MET A 383 8.76 3.22 8.92
N ALA A 384 9.01 4.44 8.44
CA ALA A 384 9.15 5.61 9.31
C ALA A 384 7.87 5.85 10.15
N GLY A 385 6.68 5.71 9.53
CA GLY A 385 5.39 5.76 10.21
C GLY A 385 5.25 4.65 11.24
N THR A 386 5.68 3.42 10.93
CA THR A 386 5.65 2.31 11.90
C THR A 386 6.57 2.57 13.08
N LEU A 387 7.81 2.98 12.86
CA LEU A 387 8.75 3.31 13.94
C LEU A 387 8.30 4.51 14.77
N SER A 388 7.53 5.43 14.18
CA SER A 388 7.01 6.58 14.90
C SER A 388 6.06 6.23 16.04
N LEU A 389 5.45 5.03 16.00
CA LEU A 389 4.61 4.53 17.10
C LEU A 389 5.41 4.26 18.39
N GLU A 390 6.70 3.98 18.26
CA GLU A 390 7.62 3.79 19.39
C GLU A 390 8.41 5.06 19.70
N ASP A 391 8.74 5.86 18.68
CA ASP A 391 9.46 7.13 18.81
C ASP A 391 8.87 8.19 17.88
N SER A 392 8.07 9.10 18.42
CA SER A 392 7.43 10.15 17.62
C SER A 392 8.40 11.07 16.85
N SER A 393 9.70 11.06 17.15
CA SER A 393 10.69 11.90 16.45
C SER A 393 10.80 11.62 14.95
N TYR A 394 10.44 10.41 14.49
CA TYR A 394 10.38 10.07 13.06
C TYR A 394 9.37 10.93 12.28
N VAL A 395 8.32 11.44 12.95
CA VAL A 395 7.34 12.33 12.34
C VAL A 395 7.99 13.65 11.93
N ASP A 396 8.70 14.27 12.88
CA ASP A 396 9.35 15.57 12.68
C ASP A 396 10.60 15.46 11.80
N LYS A 397 11.36 14.37 11.97
CA LYS A 397 12.60 14.14 11.21
C LYS A 397 12.34 13.87 9.73
N TYR A 398 11.26 13.17 9.40
CA TYR A 398 11.04 12.67 8.04
C TYR A 398 9.62 12.92 7.51
N LEU A 399 8.59 12.37 8.19
CA LEU A 399 7.26 12.22 7.58
C LEU A 399 6.60 13.55 7.22
N LYS A 400 6.81 14.60 8.02
CA LYS A 400 6.28 15.94 7.71
C LYS A 400 6.76 16.44 6.34
N SER A 401 8.03 16.25 5.98
CA SER A 401 8.53 16.72 4.68
C SER A 401 8.14 15.75 3.56
N THR A 402 8.29 14.45 3.79
CA THR A 402 8.16 13.43 2.75
C THR A 402 6.72 13.25 2.30
N VAL A 403 5.77 13.24 3.23
CA VAL A 403 4.32 13.11 2.97
C VAL A 403 3.78 14.36 2.27
N ASN A 404 4.12 15.55 2.76
CA ASN A 404 3.70 16.80 2.12
C ASN A 404 4.20 16.90 0.68
N TRP A 405 5.44 16.46 0.44
CA TRP A 405 5.98 16.43 -0.92
C TRP A 405 5.28 15.38 -1.79
N TRP A 406 4.99 14.19 -1.26
CA TRP A 406 4.26 13.13 -1.96
C TRP A 406 2.90 13.62 -2.44
N LEU A 407 2.07 14.14 -1.53
CA LEU A 407 0.71 14.62 -1.82
C LEU A 407 0.73 15.73 -2.90
N LYS A 408 1.75 16.59 -2.86
CA LYS A 408 1.89 17.69 -3.81
C LYS A 408 2.36 17.23 -5.20
N ASN A 409 3.36 16.35 -5.27
CA ASN A 409 4.12 16.12 -6.50
C ASN A 409 3.92 14.73 -7.11
N MET A 410 3.73 13.69 -6.30
CA MET A 410 3.55 12.33 -6.80
C MET A 410 2.12 12.09 -7.31
N VAL A 411 1.17 12.88 -6.86
CA VAL A 411 -0.24 12.80 -7.29
C VAL A 411 -0.42 13.41 -8.68
N ASP A 412 -1.18 12.71 -9.53
CA ASP A 412 -1.71 13.30 -10.76
C ASP A 412 -3.00 14.06 -10.46
N HIS A 413 -2.88 15.35 -10.16
CA HIS A 413 -4.04 16.23 -9.89
C HIS A 413 -4.94 16.46 -11.12
N THR A 414 -4.57 15.97 -12.32
CA THR A 414 -5.40 16.09 -13.53
C THR A 414 -6.27 14.86 -13.75
N ASN A 415 -5.69 13.66 -13.69
CA ASN A 415 -6.44 12.42 -13.95
C ASN A 415 -6.57 11.53 -12.72
N HIS A 416 -6.16 11.98 -11.53
CA HIS A 416 -6.08 11.20 -10.30
C HIS A 416 -5.05 10.06 -10.36
N GLY A 417 -4.82 9.41 -9.23
CA GLY A 417 -3.80 8.39 -9.02
C GLY A 417 -2.41 8.99 -8.83
N VAL A 418 -1.39 8.13 -8.81
CA VAL A 418 -0.01 8.51 -8.49
C VAL A 418 0.89 8.22 -9.68
N TRP A 419 1.83 9.11 -9.96
CA TRP A 419 2.91 8.92 -10.93
C TRP A 419 3.79 7.73 -10.53
N ASN A 420 4.53 7.18 -11.49
CA ASN A 420 5.37 6.01 -11.26
C ASN A 420 6.75 6.44 -10.76
N LEU A 421 7.45 7.21 -11.58
CA LEU A 421 8.78 7.68 -11.28
C LEU A 421 8.85 9.16 -11.66
N LEU A 422 9.38 9.98 -10.76
CA LEU A 422 9.75 11.35 -11.06
C LEU A 422 11.27 11.48 -11.00
N THR A 423 11.87 11.99 -12.07
CA THR A 423 13.31 12.26 -12.12
C THR A 423 13.63 13.47 -11.25
N TRP A 424 14.66 13.38 -10.41
CA TRP A 424 15.09 14.49 -9.55
C TRP A 424 16.28 15.24 -10.16
N PRO A 425 16.30 16.60 -10.16
CA PRO A 425 15.33 17.53 -9.58
C PRO A 425 14.25 18.04 -10.56
N THR A 426 14.24 17.58 -11.82
CA THR A 426 13.39 18.14 -12.89
C THR A 426 11.90 17.79 -12.77
N LEU A 427 11.57 16.77 -11.97
CA LEU A 427 10.24 16.18 -11.80
C LEU A 427 9.62 15.65 -13.09
N GLU A 428 10.47 15.26 -14.04
CA GLU A 428 10.00 14.61 -15.27
C GLU A 428 9.36 13.25 -14.97
N LYS A 429 8.18 13.03 -15.55
CA LYS A 429 7.40 11.81 -15.36
C LYS A 429 7.96 10.71 -16.23
N GLN A 430 8.37 9.63 -15.58
CA GLN A 430 8.84 8.41 -16.20
C GLN A 430 7.90 7.25 -15.87
N LEU A 431 7.79 6.31 -16.82
CA LEU A 431 6.98 5.09 -16.74
C LEU A 431 5.45 5.31 -16.65
N PRO A 432 4.64 4.36 -17.16
CA PRO A 432 3.18 4.49 -17.14
C PRO A 432 2.62 4.41 -15.72
N LYS A 433 1.46 5.05 -15.50
CA LYS A 433 0.75 5.02 -14.22
C LYS A 433 0.25 3.64 -13.83
N GLN A 434 -0.04 2.76 -14.80
CA GLN A 434 -0.48 1.39 -14.54
C GLN A 434 0.10 0.40 -15.56
N TYR A 435 0.74 -0.66 -15.05
CA TYR A 435 1.19 -1.82 -15.82
C TYR A 435 1.21 -3.05 -14.91
N HIS A 436 1.54 -4.24 -15.43
CA HIS A 436 1.43 -5.50 -14.68
C HIS A 436 2.12 -5.55 -13.29
N TRP A 437 3.12 -4.70 -13.00
CA TRP A 437 3.71 -4.55 -11.65
C TRP A 437 3.37 -3.21 -10.94
N LYS A 438 2.66 -2.29 -11.59
CA LYS A 438 2.19 -1.05 -10.95
C LYS A 438 0.68 -0.94 -11.04
N ASN A 439 0.04 -0.87 -9.88
CA ASN A 439 -1.35 -0.48 -9.72
C ASN A 439 -1.52 0.24 -8.37
N GLY A 440 -2.75 0.24 -7.81
CA GLY A 440 -3.10 0.99 -6.61
C GLY A 440 -2.50 0.47 -5.32
N PHE A 441 -1.94 -0.74 -5.32
CA PHE A 441 -1.48 -1.45 -4.11
C PHE A 441 -0.65 -0.57 -3.18
N HIS A 442 0.56 -0.17 -3.59
CA HIS A 442 1.46 0.59 -2.72
C HIS A 442 0.89 1.95 -2.34
N SER A 443 0.18 2.64 -3.23
CA SER A 443 -0.41 3.95 -2.92
C SER A 443 -1.55 3.86 -1.89
N HIS A 444 -2.37 2.79 -1.95
CA HIS A 444 -3.45 2.60 -0.99
C HIS A 444 -2.91 2.11 0.35
N GLU A 445 -1.92 1.22 0.35
CA GLU A 445 -1.27 0.79 1.58
C GLU A 445 -0.51 1.94 2.25
N HIS A 446 0.10 2.84 1.45
CA HIS A 446 0.70 4.07 1.95
C HIS A 446 -0.35 4.93 2.69
N ALA A 447 -1.52 5.14 2.08
CA ALA A 447 -2.62 5.86 2.74
C ALA A 447 -3.13 5.15 4.00
N LEU A 448 -3.20 3.81 4.00
CA LEU A 448 -3.65 3.03 5.16
C LEU A 448 -2.68 3.13 6.34
N VAL A 449 -1.40 2.83 6.10
CA VAL A 449 -0.36 2.90 7.13
C VAL A 449 -0.15 4.34 7.59
N GLY A 450 -0.11 5.28 6.65
CA GLY A 450 -0.01 6.71 6.93
C GLY A 450 -1.15 7.19 7.82
N TYR A 451 -2.40 6.83 7.51
CA TYR A 451 -3.56 7.17 8.34
C TYR A 451 -3.46 6.57 9.75
N ILE A 452 -3.20 5.25 9.86
CA ILE A 452 -3.13 4.56 11.15
C ILE A 452 -2.06 5.20 12.04
N THR A 453 -0.85 5.39 11.51
CA THR A 453 0.29 5.90 12.26
C THR A 453 0.13 7.38 12.59
N SER A 454 -0.40 8.20 11.67
CA SER A 454 -0.65 9.63 11.94
C SER A 454 -1.69 9.84 13.04
N GLN A 455 -2.81 9.12 12.99
CA GLN A 455 -3.84 9.18 14.04
C GLN A 455 -3.25 8.77 15.39
N ALA A 456 -2.48 7.67 15.43
CA ALA A 456 -1.87 7.18 16.66
C ALA A 456 -0.89 8.20 17.29
N ASN A 457 0.00 8.80 16.48
CA ASN A 457 0.94 9.83 16.95
C ASN A 457 0.23 11.10 17.47
N GLN A 458 -0.96 11.39 16.96
CA GLN A 458 -1.77 12.53 17.36
C GLN A 458 -2.68 12.22 18.56
N GLY A 459 -2.66 10.99 19.08
CA GLY A 459 -3.57 10.55 20.15
C GLY A 459 -5.03 10.40 19.70
N GLU A 460 -5.27 10.40 18.40
CA GLU A 460 -6.59 10.30 17.80
C GLU A 460 -7.02 8.84 17.62
N LYS A 461 -8.33 8.60 17.54
CA LYS A 461 -8.86 7.26 17.30
C LYS A 461 -8.62 6.82 15.86
N VAL A 462 -8.14 5.60 15.67
CA VAL A 462 -8.06 4.97 14.35
C VAL A 462 -9.40 4.31 14.05
N LYS A 463 -10.18 4.87 13.13
CA LYS A 463 -11.45 4.29 12.67
C LYS A 463 -11.25 3.48 11.40
N LEU A 464 -11.65 2.21 11.40
CA LEU A 464 -11.53 1.29 10.26
C LEU A 464 -12.82 0.50 10.04
N TYR A 465 -13.00 0.00 8.82
CA TYR A 465 -14.19 -0.70 8.36
C TYR A 465 -13.88 -2.15 7.99
N PHE A 466 -14.74 -3.06 8.46
CA PHE A 466 -14.72 -4.50 8.18
C PHE A 466 -16.08 -4.93 7.66
N ALA A 467 -16.18 -6.14 7.10
CA ALA A 467 -17.42 -6.66 6.53
C ALA A 467 -17.66 -8.10 6.95
N ARG A 468 -18.36 -8.34 8.05
CA ARG A 468 -18.44 -9.67 8.69
C ARG A 468 -19.79 -10.32 8.46
N LYS A 469 -19.83 -11.65 8.37
CA LYS A 469 -21.10 -12.39 8.43
C LYS A 469 -21.83 -12.10 9.74
N LYS A 470 -23.16 -12.12 9.69
CA LYS A 470 -24.02 -11.92 10.87
C LYS A 470 -23.65 -12.91 11.99
N GLY A 471 -23.43 -12.41 13.20
CA GLY A 471 -23.02 -13.20 14.37
C GLY A 471 -21.51 -13.40 14.52
N LYS A 472 -20.70 -12.96 13.54
CA LYS A 472 -19.23 -13.07 13.52
C LYS A 472 -18.53 -11.71 13.59
N GLU A 473 -19.26 -10.65 13.95
CA GLU A 473 -18.82 -9.27 13.82
C GLU A 473 -17.70 -8.85 14.79
N LYS A 474 -17.36 -9.67 15.79
CA LYS A 474 -16.35 -9.33 16.81
C LYS A 474 -15.08 -10.19 16.76
N GLU A 475 -15.03 -11.20 15.89
CA GLU A 475 -13.95 -12.20 15.88
C GLU A 475 -12.73 -11.66 15.14
N ASN A 476 -11.54 -11.83 15.74
CA ASN A 476 -10.23 -11.57 15.12
C ASN A 476 -10.12 -10.21 14.41
N ILE A 477 -10.44 -9.13 15.14
CA ILE A 477 -10.37 -7.75 14.66
C ILE A 477 -9.07 -7.10 15.17
N LYS A 478 -8.30 -6.54 14.24
CA LYS A 478 -7.08 -5.79 14.53
C LYS A 478 -6.85 -4.69 13.47
N PRO A 479 -6.15 -3.59 13.78
CA PRO A 479 -5.86 -2.53 12.82
C PRO A 479 -4.70 -2.93 11.89
N TYR A 480 -5.03 -3.59 10.78
CA TYR A 480 -4.08 -4.06 9.77
C TYR A 480 -2.94 -4.93 10.37
N TYR A 481 -1.67 -4.55 10.21
CA TYR A 481 -0.54 -5.27 10.82
C TYR A 481 -0.39 -5.00 12.32
N TYR A 482 -0.92 -3.89 12.82
CA TYR A 482 -0.73 -3.40 14.17
C TYR A 482 -1.67 -4.05 15.19
N THR A 483 -1.39 -3.78 16.47
CA THR A 483 -2.27 -4.06 17.59
C THR A 483 -2.93 -2.77 18.08
N GLY A 484 -4.02 -2.88 18.84
CA GLY A 484 -4.70 -1.72 19.42
C GLY A 484 -5.90 -2.13 20.25
N GLU A 485 -6.31 -1.26 21.16
CA GLU A 485 -7.49 -1.45 22.01
C GLU A 485 -8.75 -1.03 21.26
N ILE A 486 -9.76 -1.89 21.22
CA ILE A 486 -11.06 -1.56 20.62
C ILE A 486 -11.85 -0.71 21.62
N VAL A 487 -12.10 0.56 21.27
CA VAL A 487 -12.88 1.48 22.11
C VAL A 487 -14.32 1.63 21.66
N ASP A 488 -14.62 1.33 20.40
CA ASP A 488 -15.99 1.32 19.87
C ASP A 488 -16.13 0.31 18.73
N ILE A 489 -17.30 -0.35 18.67
CA ILE A 489 -17.67 -1.24 17.59
C ILE A 489 -19.15 -1.06 17.22
N ASN A 490 -19.39 -0.51 16.03
CA ASN A 490 -20.72 -0.35 15.46
C ASN A 490 -20.93 -1.35 14.33
N ARG A 491 -22.13 -1.93 14.24
CA ARG A 491 -22.51 -2.88 13.19
C ARG A 491 -23.84 -2.49 12.58
N SER A 492 -23.90 -2.52 11.26
CA SER A 492 -25.12 -2.32 10.50
C SER A 492 -25.18 -3.35 9.37
N PRO A 493 -26.37 -3.68 8.84
CA PRO A 493 -26.47 -4.34 7.55
C PRO A 493 -25.60 -3.63 6.51
N MET A 494 -24.98 -4.38 5.59
CA MET A 494 -24.25 -3.77 4.48
C MET A 494 -25.23 -2.93 3.63
N PRO A 495 -24.90 -1.66 3.29
CA PRO A 495 -25.75 -0.88 2.41
C PRO A 495 -25.88 -1.54 1.04
N SER A 496 -27.07 -1.47 0.43
CA SER A 496 -27.31 -2.04 -0.89
C SER A 496 -26.53 -1.29 -1.97
N ILE A 497 -26.09 -2.03 -2.98
CA ILE A 497 -25.44 -1.50 -4.17
C ILE A 497 -26.47 -1.57 -5.30
N THR A 498 -26.69 -0.45 -5.98
CA THR A 498 -27.71 -0.32 -7.04
C THR A 498 -27.23 -0.81 -8.41
N ASP A 499 -25.92 -0.95 -8.60
CA ASP A 499 -25.33 -1.48 -9.84
C ASP A 499 -25.49 -2.99 -9.91
N SER A 500 -26.35 -3.47 -10.80
CA SER A 500 -26.63 -4.90 -10.97
C SER A 500 -25.47 -5.71 -11.57
N ASN A 501 -24.42 -5.05 -12.08
CA ASN A 501 -23.22 -5.74 -12.57
C ASN A 501 -22.25 -6.09 -11.44
N LEU A 502 -22.48 -5.57 -10.24
CA LEU A 502 -21.64 -5.78 -9.07
C LEU A 502 -22.20 -6.90 -8.18
N PRO A 503 -21.34 -7.78 -7.63
CA PRO A 503 -21.78 -8.82 -6.70
C PRO A 503 -22.51 -8.25 -5.47
N SER A 504 -23.58 -8.92 -5.05
CA SER A 504 -24.25 -8.58 -3.79
C SER A 504 -23.34 -8.86 -2.59
N LEU A 505 -23.52 -8.05 -1.54
CA LEU A 505 -22.88 -8.20 -0.23
C LEU A 505 -23.92 -8.33 0.90
N SER A 506 -25.15 -8.70 0.55
CA SER A 506 -26.31 -8.70 1.46
C SER A 506 -26.19 -9.67 2.64
N ASP A 507 -25.29 -10.65 2.57
CA ASP A 507 -24.99 -11.59 3.63
C ASP A 507 -23.98 -11.07 4.67
N LEU A 508 -23.38 -9.90 4.41
CA LEU A 508 -22.41 -9.24 5.28
C LEU A 508 -23.05 -8.07 6.05
N ASN A 509 -22.52 -7.83 7.25
CA ASN A 509 -22.71 -6.62 8.02
C ASN A 509 -21.47 -5.73 7.87
N ARG A 510 -21.69 -4.43 7.66
CA ARG A 510 -20.63 -3.43 7.82
C ARG A 510 -20.31 -3.29 9.30
N VAL A 511 -19.04 -3.43 9.65
CA VAL A 511 -18.54 -3.31 11.02
C VAL A 511 -17.55 -2.16 11.06
N ILE A 512 -17.83 -1.15 11.87
CA ILE A 512 -17.00 0.03 12.07
C ILE A 512 -16.32 -0.13 13.42
N VAL A 513 -15.00 -0.08 13.45
CA VAL A 513 -14.21 -0.29 14.66
C VAL A 513 -13.33 0.92 14.88
N SER A 514 -13.34 1.45 16.10
CA SER A 514 -12.40 2.50 16.53
C SER A 514 -11.37 1.90 17.47
N PHE A 515 -10.10 2.21 17.22
CA PHE A 515 -8.97 1.74 18.00
C PHE A 515 -8.21 2.90 18.66
N THR A 516 -7.61 2.64 19.81
CA THR A 516 -6.60 3.50 20.47
C THR A 516 -5.39 2.67 20.88
N GLY A 517 -4.31 3.33 21.30
CA GLY A 517 -3.11 2.65 21.80
C GLY A 517 -2.48 1.74 20.75
N ILE A 518 -2.37 2.22 19.51
CA ILE A 518 -1.80 1.46 18.39
C ILE A 518 -0.32 1.16 18.66
N LYS A 519 0.10 -0.09 18.43
CA LYS A 519 1.48 -0.56 18.58
C LYS A 519 1.86 -1.57 17.51
#